data_AF-A0A507E5K0-F1
#
_entry.id   AF-A0A507E5K0-F1
#
_cell.length_a   1.000
_cell.length_b   1.000
_cell.length_c   1.000
_cell.angle_alpha   90.00
_cell.angle_beta   90.00
_cell.angle_gamma   90.00
#
_symmetry.space_group_name_H-M   'P 1'
#
loop_
_entity.id
_entity.type
_entity.pdbx_description
1 polymer ?
#
loop_
_entity_poly.entity_id
_entity_poly.type
_entity_poly.pdbx_seq_one_letter_code
_entity_poly.pdbx_strand_id
1 'polypeptide(L)'
;MAAEPRTFPVSEFPTVDPDLDVYDRAAVIKSRDEFYREQMVRIQEVHIVKDKMRWCYRREGVNHLQNCRHLSQQYLDLMKEVRGSPIKPFKLTPPKKDTPAE
;
A
#
# COMPACT_ATOMS: atom_id res chain seq x y z
N MET A 1 -24.33 -14.70 -13.14
CA MET A 1 -22.94 -14.29 -13.43
C MET A 1 -22.66 -13.03 -12.65
N ALA A 2 -22.20 -13.17 -11.40
CA ALA A 2 -21.77 -12.02 -10.62
C ALA A 2 -20.43 -11.57 -11.21
N ALA A 3 -20.41 -10.42 -11.88
CA ALA A 3 -19.15 -9.76 -12.14
C ALA A 3 -18.54 -9.47 -10.77
N GLU A 4 -17.41 -10.11 -10.46
CA GLU A 4 -16.63 -9.74 -9.29
C GLU A 4 -16.45 -8.22 -9.30
N PRO A 5 -16.63 -7.52 -8.17
CA PRO A 5 -16.52 -6.08 -8.14
C PRO A 5 -15.14 -5.72 -8.69
N ARG A 6 -15.09 -4.80 -9.65
CA ARG A 6 -13.86 -4.36 -10.31
C ARG A 6 -13.01 -3.52 -9.34
N THR A 7 -12.56 -4.13 -8.25
CA THR A 7 -11.62 -3.53 -7.32
C THR A 7 -10.26 -3.43 -7.99
N PHE A 8 -9.55 -2.35 -7.71
CA PHE A 8 -8.19 -2.21 -8.22
C PHE A 8 -7.24 -2.98 -7.29
N PRO A 9 -6.35 -3.85 -7.80
CA PRO A 9 -5.32 -4.43 -6.95
C PRO A 9 -4.41 -3.31 -6.45
N VAL A 10 -4.22 -3.25 -5.14
CA VAL A 10 -3.28 -2.33 -4.49
C VAL A 10 -2.23 -3.20 -3.80
N SER A 11 -0.95 -2.88 -3.99
CA SER A 11 0.17 -3.57 -3.36
C SER A 11 0.11 -3.46 -1.84
N GLU A 12 0.66 -4.43 -1.10
CA GLU A 12 0.74 -4.36 0.36
C GLU A 12 1.79 -3.34 0.83
N PHE A 13 1.77 -2.98 2.12
CA PHE A 13 2.79 -2.07 2.65
C PHE A 13 4.15 -2.78 2.66
N PRO A 14 5.24 -2.11 2.23
CA PRO A 14 6.56 -2.71 2.29
C PRO A 14 6.96 -2.94 3.75
N THR A 15 7.61 -4.07 4.00
CA THR A 15 8.25 -4.41 5.27
C THR A 15 9.75 -4.49 5.07
N VAL A 16 10.53 -4.09 6.09
CA VAL A 16 11.98 -4.25 6.06
C VAL A 16 12.31 -5.72 6.27
N ASP A 17 13.23 -6.26 5.48
CA ASP A 17 13.67 -7.65 5.61
C ASP A 17 14.27 -7.89 7.00
N PRO A 18 13.81 -8.92 7.74
CA PRO A 18 14.28 -9.20 9.09
C PRO A 18 15.72 -9.71 9.13
N ASP A 19 16.22 -10.25 8.01
CA ASP A 19 17.56 -10.84 7.87
C ASP A 19 18.57 -9.85 7.27
N LEU A 20 18.21 -8.57 7.16
CA LEU A 20 19.11 -7.51 6.69
C LEU A 20 20.32 -7.39 7.64
N ASP A 21 21.53 -7.50 7.08
CA ASP A 21 22.75 -7.20 7.84
C ASP A 21 22.82 -5.71 8.16
N VAL A 22 22.65 -5.38 9.45
CA VAL A 22 22.64 -4.02 9.97
C VAL A 22 24.04 -3.40 9.94
N TYR A 23 25.10 -4.21 9.92
CA TYR A 23 26.48 -3.73 9.93
C TYR A 23 26.98 -3.34 8.53
N ASP A 24 26.39 -3.89 7.46
CA ASP A 24 26.66 -3.45 6.10
C ASP A 24 25.89 -2.16 5.77
N ARG A 25 26.63 -1.05 5.77
CA ARG A 25 26.08 0.27 5.42
C ARG A 25 25.50 0.32 4.01
N ALA A 26 26.07 -0.42 3.05
CA ALA A 26 25.57 -0.42 1.67
C ALA A 26 24.21 -1.13 1.59
N ALA A 27 24.07 -2.29 2.24
CA ALA A 27 22.81 -3.02 2.35
C ALA A 27 21.70 -2.19 3.01
N VAL A 28 22.00 -1.49 4.12
CA VAL A 28 21.03 -0.65 4.83
C VAL A 28 20.54 0.53 3.99
N ILE A 29 21.43 1.18 3.23
CA ILE A 29 21.03 2.28 2.34
C ILE A 29 20.12 1.76 1.22
N LYS A 30 20.48 0.63 0.63
CA LYS A 30 19.69 0.01 -0.44
C LYS A 30 18.28 -0.37 0.03
N SER A 31 18.16 -1.06 1.16
CA SER A 31 16.87 -1.47 1.70
C SER A 31 15.99 -0.28 2.08
N ARG A 32 16.59 0.79 2.62
CA ARG A 32 15.88 2.04 2.91
C ARG A 32 15.34 2.68 1.64
N ASP A 33 16.16 2.76 0.59
CA ASP A 33 15.75 3.39 -0.66
C ASP A 33 14.65 2.57 -1.36
N GLU A 34 14.72 1.23 -1.32
CA GLU A 34 13.66 0.33 -1.80
C GLU A 34 12.38 0.50 -1.00
N PHE A 35 12.45 0.52 0.33
CA PHE A 35 11.31 0.74 1.21
C PHE A 35 10.56 2.04 0.90
N TYR A 36 11.27 3.14 0.67
CA TYR A 36 10.62 4.40 0.31
C TYR A 36 10.05 4.40 -1.12
N ARG A 37 10.70 3.73 -2.09
CA ARG A 37 10.16 3.59 -3.44
C ARG A 37 8.81 2.87 -3.44
N GLU A 38 8.71 1.75 -2.74
CA GLU A 38 7.47 0.97 -2.64
C GLU A 38 6.35 1.78 -1.96
N GLN A 39 6.67 2.58 -0.94
CA GLN A 39 5.69 3.49 -0.34
C GLN A 39 5.19 4.56 -1.33
N MET A 40 6.07 5.07 -2.21
CA MET A 40 5.66 6.02 -3.24
C MET A 40 4.77 5.35 -4.30
N VAL A 41 5.07 4.11 -4.69
CA VAL A 41 4.21 3.31 -5.57
C VAL A 41 2.82 3.16 -4.96
N ARG A 42 2.74 2.78 -3.68
CA ARG A 42 1.48 2.65 -2.94
C ARG A 42 0.66 3.95 -2.93
N ILE A 43 1.30 5.11 -2.72
CA ILE A 43 0.62 6.41 -2.78
C ILE A 43 0.01 6.65 -4.18
N GLN A 44 0.73 6.31 -5.25
CA GLN A 44 0.21 6.44 -6.61
C GLN A 44 -0.92 5.45 -6.89
N GLU A 45 -0.88 4.23 -6.37
CA GLU A 45 -1.99 3.28 -6.47
C GLU A 45 -3.27 3.83 -5.84
N VAL A 46 -3.17 4.49 -4.68
CA VAL A 46 -4.31 5.17 -4.04
C VAL A 46 -4.84 6.31 -4.92
N HIS A 47 -3.97 7.06 -5.59
CA HIS A 47 -4.39 8.08 -6.57
C HIS A 47 -5.11 7.47 -7.77
N ILE A 48 -4.63 6.33 -8.29
CA ILE A 48 -5.29 5.61 -9.38
C ILE A 48 -6.72 5.19 -8.98
N VAL A 49 -6.91 4.67 -7.76
CA VAL A 49 -8.25 4.31 -7.24
C VAL A 49 -9.15 5.54 -7.20
N LYS A 50 -8.65 6.68 -6.71
CA LYS A 50 -9.38 7.95 -6.67
C LYS A 50 -9.81 8.42 -8.05
N ASP A 51 -8.93 8.32 -9.04
CA ASP A 51 -9.23 8.74 -10.41
C ASP A 51 -10.21 7.79 -11.10
N LYS A 52 -10.09 6.47 -10.86
CA LYS A 52 -11.10 5.48 -11.29
C LYS A 52 -12.47 5.75 -10.68
N MET A 53 -12.53 6.08 -9.40
CA MET A 53 -13.77 6.47 -8.73
C MET A 53 -14.37 7.73 -9.36
N ARG A 54 -13.57 8.77 -9.57
CA ARG A 54 -14.00 10.01 -10.26
C ARG A 54 -14.50 9.74 -11.67
N TRP A 55 -13.88 8.82 -12.39
CA TRP A 55 -14.32 8.43 -13.73
C TRP A 55 -15.63 7.64 -13.69
N CYS A 56 -15.77 6.71 -12.74
CA CYS A 56 -17.02 5.98 -12.51
C CYS A 56 -18.18 6.95 -12.20
N TYR A 57 -17.95 7.95 -11.35
CA TYR A 57 -18.96 8.95 -11.01
C TYR A 57 -19.39 9.76 -12.24
N ARG A 58 -18.45 10.13 -13.10
CA ARG A 58 -18.76 10.83 -14.37
C ARG A 58 -19.51 9.94 -15.37
N ARG A 59 -19.21 8.65 -15.42
CA ARG A 59 -19.82 7.71 -16.38
C ARG A 59 -21.24 7.29 -15.99
N GLU A 60 -21.45 6.94 -14.73
CA GLU A 60 -22.72 6.38 -14.22
C GLU A 60 -23.78 7.47 -13.98
N GLY A 61 -23.37 8.74 -13.84
CA GLY A 61 -24.27 9.86 -13.60
C GLY A 61 -25.07 9.63 -12.31
N VAL A 62 -26.39 9.60 -12.40
CA VAL A 62 -27.30 9.46 -11.24
C VAL A 62 -27.15 8.11 -10.52
N ASN A 63 -26.68 7.05 -11.20
CA ASN A 63 -26.58 5.71 -10.62
C ASN A 63 -25.23 5.43 -9.91
N HIS A 64 -24.40 6.46 -9.70
CA HIS A 64 -23.07 6.29 -9.12
C HIS A 64 -23.09 5.67 -7.71
N LEU A 65 -24.17 5.86 -6.95
CA LEU A 65 -24.33 5.34 -5.58
C LEU A 65 -24.39 3.81 -5.52
N GLN A 66 -24.99 3.16 -6.50
CA GLN A 66 -25.06 1.69 -6.54
C GLN A 66 -23.82 1.11 -7.24
N ASN A 67 -23.51 1.64 -8.43
CA ASN A 67 -22.50 1.04 -9.30
C ASN A 67 -21.06 1.34 -8.86
N CYS A 68 -20.78 2.50 -8.27
CA CYS A 68 -19.42 2.88 -7.85
C CYS A 68 -19.15 2.64 -6.35
N ARG A 69 -20.08 2.00 -5.61
CA ARG A 69 -19.95 1.76 -4.17
C ARG A 69 -18.67 1.00 -3.81
N HIS A 70 -18.32 -0.03 -4.57
CA HIS A 70 -17.11 -0.83 -4.33
C HIS A 70 -15.81 0.00 -4.40
N LEU A 71 -15.70 0.93 -5.36
CA LEU A 71 -14.56 1.84 -5.45
C LEU A 71 -14.52 2.83 -4.28
N SER A 72 -15.68 3.32 -3.85
CA SER A 72 -15.74 4.22 -2.69
C SER A 72 -15.34 3.53 -1.39
N GLN A 73 -15.78 2.28 -1.17
CA GLN A 73 -15.39 1.47 -0.01
C GLN A 73 -13.89 1.21 -0.01
N GLN A 74 -13.35 0.75 -1.15
CA GLN A 74 -11.92 0.54 -1.31
C GLN A 74 -11.10 1.81 -1.03
N TYR A 75 -11.52 2.96 -1.58
CA TYR A 75 -10.83 4.23 -1.34
C TYR A 75 -10.87 4.65 0.14
N LEU A 76 -12.00 4.42 0.82
CA LEU A 76 -12.13 4.73 2.25
C LEU A 76 -11.23 3.84 3.10
N ASP A 77 -11.11 2.55 2.76
CA ASP A 77 -10.24 1.63 3.48
C ASP A 77 -8.76 2.01 3.29
N LEU A 78 -8.35 2.34 2.08
CA LEU A 78 -7.01 2.88 1.79
C LEU A 78 -6.74 4.20 2.54
N MET A 79 -7.73 5.09 2.62
CA MET A 79 -7.58 6.37 3.31
C MET A 79 -7.48 6.23 4.83
N LYS A 80 -8.07 5.20 5.44
CA LYS A 80 -7.89 4.92 6.88
C LYS A 80 -6.44 4.61 7.19
N GLU A 81 -5.77 3.85 6.34
CA GLU A 81 -4.37 3.48 6.49
C GLU A 81 -3.44 4.70 6.32
N VAL A 82 -3.81 5.64 5.45
CA VAL A 82 -3.03 6.85 5.14
C VAL A 82 -3.27 8.00 6.13
N ARG A 83 -4.41 8.04 6.83
CA ARG A 83 -4.85 9.19 7.67
C ARG A 83 -3.82 9.62 8.73
N GLY A 84 -3.01 8.70 9.23
CA GLY A 84 -1.96 9.03 10.20
C GLY A 84 -0.72 9.64 9.55
N SER A 85 -0.07 8.89 8.66
CA SER A 85 1.09 9.36 7.90
C SER A 85 1.17 8.59 6.57
N PRO A 86 1.16 9.28 5.41
CA PRO A 86 1.24 8.62 4.11
C PRO A 86 2.56 7.89 3.90
N ILE A 87 3.61 8.36 4.56
CA ILE A 87 4.94 7.74 4.55
C ILE A 87 5.27 7.28 5.97
N LYS A 88 5.45 5.96 6.14
CA LYS A 88 5.94 5.35 7.38
C LYS A 88 7.45 5.52 7.48
N PRO A 89 8.01 5.83 8.66
CA PRO A 89 9.45 5.93 8.83
C PRO A 89 10.11 4.56 8.65
N PHE A 90 11.28 4.54 8.02
CA PHE A 90 12.11 3.35 7.95
C PHE A 90 12.60 3.00 9.37
N LYS A 91 12.31 1.78 9.81
CA LYS A 91 12.72 1.26 11.12
C LYS A 91 13.50 -0.02 10.90
N LEU A 92 14.75 -0.03 11.37
CA LEU A 92 15.53 -1.26 11.46
C LEU A 92 14.92 -2.11 12.58
N THR A 93 14.42 -3.29 12.24
CA THR A 93 14.10 -4.29 13.24
C THR A 93 15.41 -4.87 13.78
N PRO A 94 15.53 -5.10 15.09
CA PRO A 94 16.69 -5.82 15.60
C PRO A 94 16.72 -7.22 14.95
N PRO A 95 17.92 -7.75 14.63
CA PRO A 95 18.02 -9.10 14.11
C PRO A 95 17.36 -10.05 15.10
N LYS A 96 16.54 -10.99 14.61
CA LYS A 96 16.11 -12.11 15.45
C LYS A 96 17.39 -12.78 15.91
N LYS A 97 17.66 -12.79 17.22
CA LYS A 97 18.75 -13.60 17.76
C LYS A 97 18.50 -15.01 17.24
N ASP A 98 19.47 -15.57 16.54
CA ASP A 98 19.48 -17.00 16.27
C ASP A 98 19.45 -17.69 17.63
N THR A 99 18.25 -18.04 18.11
CA THR A 99 18.13 -19.10 19.10
C THR A 99 18.61 -20.34 18.34
N PRO A 100 19.78 -20.91 18.67
CA PRO A 100 20.11 -22.22 18.15
C PRO A 100 18.95 -23.13 18.55
N ALA A 101 18.38 -23.81 17.55
CA ALA A 101 17.48 -24.90 17.79
C ALA A 101 18.28 -25.97 18.55
N GLU A 102 18.03 -26.07 19.85
CA GLU A 102 18.35 -27.23 20.67
C GLU A 102 17.03 -27.89 21.09
#